data_AF-A0A1J4USR7-F1
#
_entry.id   AF-A0A1J4USR7-F1
#
_cell.length_a   1.000
_cell.length_b   1.000
_cell.length_c   1.000
_cell.angle_alpha   90.00
_cell.angle_beta   90.00
_cell.angle_gamma   90.00
#
_symmetry.space_group_name_H-M   'P 1'
#
loop_
_entity.id
_entity.type
_entity.pdbx_description
1 polymer ?
#
loop_
_entity_poly.entity_id
_entity_poly.type
_entity_poly.pdbx_seq_one_letter_code
_entity_poly.pdbx_strand_id
1 'polypeptide(L)' 'MDLDDFVDEEEEKPKGERPAYRVVQPQKQADGSEKLVEVGAMWKNVSKQGNDFYTLKIGALRLLVFPNR' A
#
# COMPACT_ATOMS: atom_id res chain seq x y z
N MET A 1 9.92 8.45 17.21
CA MET A 1 9.76 7.78 15.90
C MET A 1 9.69 8.90 14.92
N ASP A 2 10.79 9.12 14.22
CA ASP A 2 10.93 10.22 13.28
C ASP A 2 10.65 9.71 11.86
N LEU A 3 10.16 10.59 10.99
CA LEU A 3 9.76 10.20 9.63
C LEU A 3 10.95 9.59 8.85
N ASP A 4 12.15 10.08 9.13
CA ASP A 4 13.42 9.65 8.52
C ASP A 4 13.76 8.18 8.79
N ASP A 5 13.14 7.56 9.80
CA ASP A 5 13.28 6.12 10.06
C ASP A 5 12.57 5.24 9.01
N PHE A 6 11.69 5.84 8.18
CA PHE A 6 10.81 5.14 7.24
C PHE A 6 10.91 5.60 5.78
N VAL A 7 11.53 6.76 5.52
CA VAL A 7 11.78 7.24 4.15
C VAL A 7 13.08 6.61 3.67
N ASP A 8 12.99 5.43 3.04
CA ASP A 8 14.08 4.98 2.18
C ASP A 8 14.07 5.83 0.90
N GLU A 9 15.20 6.50 0.63
CA GLU A 9 15.49 7.20 -0.61
C GLU A 9 15.35 6.23 -1.77
N GLU A 10 14.22 6.29 -2.48
CA GLU A 10 13.95 5.62 -3.77
C GLU A 10 14.63 4.27 -4.01
N GLU A 11 14.76 3.41 -2.99
CA GLU A 11 15.13 2.03 -3.23
C GLU A 11 13.95 1.41 -3.95
N GLU A 12 14.10 1.30 -5.28
CA GLU A 12 13.26 0.49 -6.15
C GLU A 12 13.12 -0.87 -5.47
N LYS A 13 11.99 -1.07 -4.79
CA LYS A 13 11.68 -2.35 -4.14
C LYS A 13 12.03 -3.47 -5.11
N PRO A 14 12.70 -4.54 -4.64
CA PRO A 14 13.19 -5.59 -5.51
C PRO A 14 12.05 -6.07 -6.41
N LYS A 15 12.27 -6.01 -7.73
CA LYS A 15 11.32 -6.41 -8.77
C LYS A 15 10.85 -7.84 -8.50
N GLY A 16 9.73 -8.00 -7.77
CA GLY A 16 9.21 -9.32 -7.41
C GLY A 16 8.40 -9.38 -6.12
N GLU A 17 8.45 -8.37 -5.25
CA GLU A 17 7.69 -8.42 -4.01
C GLU A 17 6.18 -8.24 -4.27
N ARG A 18 5.43 -9.34 -4.17
CA ARG A 18 3.98 -9.35 -4.35
C ARG A 18 3.33 -8.53 -3.23
N PRO A 19 2.28 -7.74 -3.54
CA PRO A 19 1.56 -7.03 -2.51
C PRO A 19 0.93 -8.02 -1.53
N ALA A 20 0.97 -7.68 -0.24
CA ALA A 20 0.30 -8.44 0.80
C ALA A 20 -1.23 -8.32 0.66
N TYR A 21 -1.71 -7.17 0.19
CA TYR A 21 -3.13 -6.93 -0.06
C TYR A 21 -3.35 -6.13 -1.35
N ARG A 22 -4.49 -6.38 -2.00
CA ARG A 22 -5.02 -5.54 -3.07
C ARG A 22 -6.08 -4.61 -2.50
N VAL A 23 -6.12 -3.38 -2.97
CA VAL A 23 -7.15 -2.40 -2.64
C VAL A 23 -8.12 -2.33 -3.81
N VAL A 24 -9.39 -2.59 -3.52
CA VAL A 24 -10.46 -2.61 -4.52
C VAL A 24 -11.53 -1.59 -4.16
N GLN A 25 -12.16 -1.02 -5.18
CA GLN A 25 -13.27 -0.09 -5.02
C GLN A 25 -14.46 -0.56 -5.88
N PRO A 26 -15.71 -0.48 -5.37
CA PRO A 26 -16.90 -0.69 -6.19
C PRO A 26 -17.00 0.38 -7.28
N GLN A 27 -17.25 -0.06 -8.52
CA GLN A 27 -17.54 0.81 -9.65
C GLN A 27 -18.84 0.35 -10.32
N LYS A 28 -19.78 1.28 -10.46
CA LYS A 28 -21.01 1.07 -11.23
C LYS A 28 -20.67 0.92 -12.71
N GLN A 29 -21.18 -0.14 -13.31
CA GLN A 29 -21.07 -0.42 -14.74
C GLN A 29 -22.22 0.25 -15.48
N ALA A 30 -22.09 0.34 -16.82
CA ALA A 30 -23.10 0.95 -17.67
C ALA A 30 -24.46 0.22 -17.64
N ASP A 31 -24.46 -1.07 -17.29
CA ASP A 31 -25.66 -1.90 -17.13
C ASP A 31 -26.32 -1.76 -15.74
N GLY A 32 -25.78 -0.92 -14.87
CA GLY A 32 -26.27 -0.71 -13.51
C GLY A 32 -25.74 -1.72 -12.47
N SER A 33 -24.94 -2.70 -12.88
CA SER A 33 -24.28 -3.64 -11.96
C SER A 33 -23.08 -3.00 -11.23
N GLU A 34 -22.66 -3.58 -10.11
CA GLU A 34 -21.46 -3.16 -9.38
C GLU A 34 -20.34 -4.20 -9.54
N LYS A 35 -19.14 -3.71 -9.85
CA LYS A 35 -17.93 -4.53 -9.93
C LYS A 35 -16.83 -3.96 -9.05
N LEU A 36 -16.13 -4.83 -8.34
CA LEU A 36 -14.91 -4.45 -7.62
C LEU A 36 -13.75 -4.30 -8.61
N VAL A 37 -13.14 -3.13 -8.63
CA VAL A 37 -12.00 -2.80 -9.49
C VAL A 37 -10.78 -2.52 -8.61
N GLU A 38 -9.63 -3.06 -9.00
CA GLU A 38 -8.37 -2.81 -8.29
C GLU A 38 -7.90 -1.37 -8.52
N VAL A 39 -7.72 -0.63 -7.42
CA VAL A 39 -7.31 0.79 -7.43
C VAL A 39 -5.94 1.00 -6.79
N GLY A 40 -5.41 -0.02 -6.14
CA GLY A 40 -4.17 0.06 -5.41
C GLY A 40 -3.77 -1.25 -4.75
N ALA A 41 -2.69 -1.19 -4.00
CA ALA A 41 -2.16 -2.33 -3.27
C ALA A 41 -1.41 -1.89 -2.03
N MET A 42 -1.21 -2.83 -1.11
CA MET A 42 -0.52 -2.62 0.16
C MET A 42 0.57 -3.67 0.34
N TRP A 43 1.76 -3.21 0.70
CA TRP A 43 2.94 -4.04 0.94
C TRP A 43 3.33 -3.97 2.40
N LYS A 44 3.60 -5.13 3.01
CA LYS A 44 4.18 -5.20 4.35
C LYS A 44 5.66 -4.85 4.26
N ASN A 45 6.16 -4.12 5.24
CA ASN A 45 7.59 -3.81 5.41
C ASN A 45 7.93 -3.86 6.89
N VAL A 46 9.23 -3.92 7.18
CA VAL A 46 9.79 -3.86 8.52
C VAL A 46 10.76 -2.67 8.55
N SER A 47 10.61 -1.79 9.53
CA SER A 47 11.50 -0.62 9.64
C SER A 47 12.89 -1.03 10.13
N LYS A 48 13.86 -0.09 10.07
CA LYS A 48 15.23 -0.30 10.58
C LYS A 48 15.27 -0.71 12.06
N GLN A 49 14.25 -0.32 12.82
CA GLN A 49 14.10 -0.65 14.24
C GLN A 49 13.30 -1.95 14.48
N GLY A 50 12.94 -2.69 13.43
CA GLY A 50 12.20 -3.95 13.53
C GLY A 50 10.68 -3.78 13.67
N ASN A 51 10.13 -2.59 13.44
CA ASN A 51 8.68 -2.36 13.55
C ASN A 51 7.96 -2.67 12.24
N ASP A 52 6.86 -3.43 12.33
CA ASP A 52 5.97 -3.68 11.19
C ASP A 52 5.24 -2.41 10.76
N PHE A 53 5.27 -2.12 9.46
CA PHE A 53 4.44 -1.09 8.82
C PHE A 53 4.04 -1.51 7.42
N TYR A 54 3.08 -0.81 6.83
CA TYR A 54 2.68 -1.05 5.45
C TYR A 54 2.84 0.21 4.61
N THR A 55 3.16 0.00 3.33
CA THR A 55 3.03 1.04 2.32
C THR A 55 1.75 0.78 1.54
N LEU A 56 0.84 1.75 1.53
CA LEU A 56 -0.36 1.74 0.70
C LEU A 56 -0.14 2.66 -0.51
N LYS A 57 -0.35 2.14 -1.73
CA LYS A 57 -0.33 2.93 -2.96
C LYS A 57 -1.69 2.89 -3.64
N ILE A 58 -2.28 4.05 -3.91
CA ILE A 58 -3.52 4.23 -4.67
C ILE A 58 -3.29 5.32 -5.71
N GLY A 59 -3.16 4.94 -6.98
CA GLY A 59 -2.75 5.87 -8.04
C GLY A 59 -1.41 6.57 -7.71
N ALA A 60 -1.44 7.89 -7.59
CA ALA A 60 -0.29 8.72 -7.21
C ALA A 60 -0.14 8.89 -5.69
N LEU A 61 -1.14 8.48 -4.89
CA LEU A 61 -1.09 8.59 -3.44
C LEU A 61 -0.25 7.45 -2.85
N ARG A 62 0.69 7.79 -1.96
CA ARG A 62 1.49 6.84 -1.18
C ARG A 62 1.34 7.17 0.30
N LEU A 63 0.91 6.20 1.09
CA LEU A 63 0.69 6.35 2.53
C LEU A 63 1.49 5.30 3.31
N LEU A 64 1.97 5.70 4.49
CA LEU A 64 2.46 4.77 5.50
C LEU A 64 1.31 4.40 6.42
N VAL A 65 1.13 3.11 6.67
CA VAL A 65 0.04 2.57 7.49
C VAL A 65 0.66 1.79 8.64
N PHE A 66 0.25 2.10 9.86
CA PHE A 66 0.75 1.50 11.08
C PHE A 66 -0.36 0.73 11.80
N PRO A 67 -0.06 -0.41 12.45
CA PRO A 67 -1.02 -1.07 13.33
C PRO A 67 -1.50 -0.10 14.43
N ASN A 68 -2.81 -0.04 14.64
CA ASN A 68 -3.38 0.68 15.78
C ASN A 68 -3.02 -0.08 17.07
N ARG A 69 -2.36 0.59 18.02
CA ARG A 69 -1.89 0.02 19.29
C ARG A 69 -2.64 0.64 20.46
#